data_AF-A0A6B3EZP6-F1
#
_entry.id   AF-A0A6B3EZP6-F1
#
_cell.length_a   1.000
_cell.length_b   1.000
_cell.length_c   1.000
_cell.angle_alpha   90.00
_cell.angle_beta   90.00
_cell.angle_gamma   90.00
#
_symmetry.space_group_name_H-M   'P 1'
#
loop_
_entity.id
_entity.type
_entity.pdbx_description
1 polymer ?
#
loop_
_entity_poly.entity_id
_entity_poly.type
_entity_poly.pdbx_seq_one_letter_code
_entity_poly.pdbx_strand_id
1 'polypeptide(L)'
;EQAADHVFGYTVANDVSARDAQFSDGQWFRGKNFDAFCPLGPWIVTADEVADPHALAISARVNGETVQDSSTKEMIFGIGETISYVSRYMTL
;
A
#
# COMPACT_ATOMS: atom_id res chain seq x y z
N GLU A 1 -17.03 -9.02 6.22
CA GLU A 1 -16.83 -9.57 7.57
C GLU A 1 -15.59 -10.47 7.65
N GLN A 2 -15.36 -11.40 6.71
CA GLN A 2 -14.20 -12.31 6.74
C GLN A 2 -12.90 -11.77 6.12
N ALA A 3 -12.86 -10.52 5.64
CA ALA A 3 -11.73 -10.01 4.87
C ALA A 3 -10.40 -10.00 5.67
N ALA A 4 -10.47 -9.76 6.98
CA ALA A 4 -9.30 -9.77 7.85
C ALA A 4 -8.67 -11.18 7.96
N ASP A 5 -9.48 -12.24 7.92
CA ASP A 5 -9.02 -13.63 8.03
C ASP A 5 -8.18 -14.07 6.82
N HIS A 6 -8.27 -13.34 5.71
CA HIS A 6 -7.49 -13.57 4.49
C HIS A 6 -6.17 -12.79 4.45
N VAL A 7 -5.84 -12.01 5.48
CA VAL A 7 -4.60 -11.22 5.56
C VAL A 7 -3.56 -12.00 6.36
N PHE A 8 -2.46 -12.40 5.71
CA PHE A 8 -1.32 -13.00 6.42
C PHE A 8 -0.59 -11.97 7.31
N GLY A 9 -0.39 -10.75 6.79
CA GLY A 9 0.31 -9.70 7.50
C GLY A 9 0.49 -8.44 6.68
N TYR A 10 1.30 -7.52 7.21
CA TYR A 10 1.54 -6.19 6.67
C TYR A 10 3.04 -5.93 6.50
N THR A 11 3.40 -5.16 5.48
CA THR A 11 4.77 -4.68 5.26
C THR A 11 4.71 -3.24 4.77
N VAL A 12 5.82 -2.52 4.87
CA VAL A 12 5.96 -1.21 4.21
C VAL A 12 6.21 -1.43 2.72
N ALA A 13 5.63 -0.56 1.90
CA ALA A 13 5.78 -0.51 0.46
C ALA A 13 6.00 0.94 0.01
N ASN A 14 6.78 1.13 -1.06
CA ASN A 14 6.82 2.41 -1.77
C ASN A 14 6.34 2.21 -3.22
N ASP A 15 5.26 2.88 -3.60
CA ASP A 15 4.72 2.88 -4.97
C ASP A 15 5.39 3.98 -5.79
N VAL A 16 6.64 3.72 -6.19
CA VAL A 16 7.45 4.68 -6.95
C VAL A 16 6.79 4.91 -8.31
N SER A 17 6.69 6.18 -8.70
CA SER A 17 5.94 6.57 -9.89
C SER A 17 6.74 7.55 -10.75
N ALA A 18 7.06 7.15 -11.98
CA ALA A 18 7.57 8.03 -13.03
C ALA A 18 6.39 8.79 -13.64
N ARG A 19 6.18 10.03 -13.21
CA ARG A 19 4.96 10.80 -13.54
C ARG A 19 4.88 11.19 -15.01
N ASP A 20 6.01 11.45 -15.65
CA ASP A 20 6.11 11.68 -17.09
C ASP A 20 5.58 10.47 -17.88
N ALA A 21 6.06 9.26 -17.56
CA ALA A 21 5.62 8.01 -18.18
C ALA A 21 4.15 7.67 -17.84
N GLN A 22 3.73 7.92 -16.60
CA GLN A 22 2.36 7.66 -16.16
C GLN A 22 1.34 8.52 -16.92
N PHE A 23 1.66 9.80 -17.15
CA PHE A 23 0.75 10.73 -17.82
C PHE A 23 0.84 10.68 -19.34
N SER A 24 1.97 10.27 -19.92
CA SER A 24 2.10 10.11 -21.38
C SER A 24 1.27 8.95 -21.95
N ASP A 25 1.02 7.91 -21.14
CA ASP A 25 0.47 6.65 -21.63
C ASP A 25 -1.04 6.54 -21.50
N GLY A 26 -1.70 7.48 -20.80
CA GLY A 26 -3.14 7.41 -20.50
C GLY A 26 -3.56 6.24 -19.61
N GLN A 27 -2.61 5.40 -19.18
CA GLN A 27 -2.73 4.29 -18.25
C GLN A 27 -1.54 4.32 -17.30
N TRP A 28 -1.70 3.81 -16.07
CA TRP A 28 -0.67 3.97 -15.05
C TRP A 28 0.41 2.88 -15.05
N PHE A 29 0.24 1.82 -15.84
CA PHE A 29 1.08 0.62 -15.80
C PHE A 29 2.57 0.94 -15.98
N ARG A 30 2.98 1.51 -17.11
CA ARG A 30 4.41 1.76 -17.36
C ARG A 30 5.04 2.68 -16.32
N GLY A 31 4.33 3.73 -15.91
CA GLY A 31 4.82 4.68 -14.91
C GLY A 31 5.08 4.08 -13.52
N LYS A 32 4.61 2.86 -13.24
CA LYS A 32 4.67 2.19 -11.94
C LYS A 32 5.41 0.84 -11.93
N ASN A 33 5.93 0.39 -13.07
CA ASN A 33 6.44 -0.98 -13.23
C ASN A 33 7.90 -1.04 -13.75
N PHE A 34 8.67 0.03 -13.59
CA PHE A 34 10.11 -0.04 -13.83
C PHE A 34 10.80 -0.89 -12.76
N ASP A 35 11.98 -1.44 -13.10
CA ASP A 35 12.79 -2.17 -12.14
C ASP A 35 13.02 -1.35 -10.86
N ALA A 36 12.86 -1.99 -9.70
CA ALA A 36 12.95 -1.41 -8.37
C ALA A 36 11.86 -0.39 -7.96
N PHE A 37 10.75 -0.26 -8.70
CA PHE A 37 9.68 0.71 -8.36
C PHE A 37 8.69 0.26 -7.27
N CYS A 38 8.83 -0.98 -6.78
CA CYS A 38 8.04 -1.49 -5.66
C CYS A 38 8.97 -2.12 -4.60
N PRO A 39 9.81 -1.33 -3.90
CA PRO A 39 10.54 -1.85 -2.75
C PRO A 39 9.54 -2.21 -1.65
N LEU A 40 9.67 -3.43 -1.13
CA LEU A 40 8.84 -4.03 -0.09
C LEU A 40 9.73 -4.55 1.04
N GLY A 41 9.30 -4.35 2.29
CA GLY A 41 9.97 -4.92 3.46
C GLY A 41 10.23 -3.90 4.57
N PRO A 42 11.26 -4.10 5.41
CA PRO A 42 12.25 -5.18 5.36
C PRO A 42 11.73 -6.58 5.73
N TRP A 43 10.54 -6.68 6.33
CA TRP A 43 9.89 -7.94 6.68
C TRP A 43 8.36 -7.76 6.71
N ILE A 44 7.65 -8.87 6.81
CA ILE A 44 6.21 -8.89 7.04
C ILE A 44 5.97 -9.05 8.55
N VAL A 45 5.12 -8.20 9.10
CA VAL A 45 4.56 -8.35 10.46
C VAL A 45 3.24 -9.09 10.34
N THR A 46 3.03 -10.17 11.07
CA THR A 46 1.81 -10.98 10.93
C THR A 46 0.60 -10.20 11.45
N ALA A 47 -0.59 -10.53 10.94
CA ALA A 47 -1.79 -9.77 11.24
C ALA A 47 -2.13 -9.77 12.74
N ASP A 48 -1.80 -10.84 13.46
CA ASP A 48 -2.00 -10.97 14.91
C ASP A 48 -1.05 -10.10 15.76
N GLU A 49 0.08 -9.66 15.19
CA GLU A 49 1.01 -8.73 15.84
C GLU A 49 0.59 -7.26 15.68
N VAL A 50 -0.42 -6.97 14.83
CA VAL A 50 -0.93 -5.62 14.58
C VAL A 50 -2.30 -5.45 15.24
N ALA A 51 -2.33 -4.78 16.39
CA ALA A 51 -3.55 -4.58 17.17
C ALA A 51 -4.67 -3.85 16.41
N ASP A 52 -4.32 -2.82 15.64
CA ASP A 52 -5.26 -2.12 14.76
C ASP A 52 -4.53 -1.63 13.48
N PRO A 53 -4.75 -2.27 12.32
CA PRO A 53 -4.09 -1.90 11.08
C PRO A 53 -4.63 -0.58 10.51
N HIS A 54 -5.76 -0.06 11.00
CA HIS A 54 -6.32 1.24 10.65
C HIS A 54 -5.89 2.36 11.61
N ALA A 55 -4.93 2.12 12.51
CA ALA A 55 -4.40 3.14 13.43
C ALA A 55 -2.86 3.18 13.45
N LEU A 56 -2.22 2.92 12.31
CA LEU A 56 -0.76 2.96 12.16
C LEU A 56 -0.29 4.33 11.69
N ALA A 57 0.86 4.79 12.18
CA ALA A 57 1.53 5.98 11.66
C ALA A 57 2.37 5.60 10.42
N ILE A 58 2.38 6.45 9.41
CA ILE A 58 3.16 6.25 8.19
C ILE A 58 3.85 7.56 7.79
N SER A 59 5.14 7.49 7.48
CA SER A 59 5.91 8.66 7.05
C SER A 59 6.97 8.29 6.02
N ALA A 60 7.38 9.28 5.22
CA ALA A 60 8.48 9.15 4.28
C ALA A 60 9.43 10.33 4.43
N ARG A 61 10.74 10.05 4.36
CA ARG A 61 11.80 11.05 4.43
C ARG A 61 12.72 10.96 3.22
N VAL A 62 13.10 12.10 2.67
CA VAL A 62 14.09 12.22 1.61
C VAL A 62 15.26 13.04 2.15
N ASN A 63 16.45 12.46 2.19
CA ASN A 63 17.65 13.10 2.76
C ASN A 63 17.45 13.64 4.19
N GLY A 64 16.61 12.96 4.98
CA GLY A 64 16.30 13.36 6.36
C GLY A 64 15.11 14.31 6.50
N GLU A 65 14.62 14.91 5.40
CA GLU A 65 13.46 15.81 5.43
C GLU A 65 12.15 15.02 5.25
N THR A 66 11.17 15.28 6.12
CA THR A 66 9.84 14.65 6.02
C THR A 66 9.08 15.22 4.84
N VAL A 67 8.69 14.36 3.89
CA VAL A 67 7.89 14.71 2.71
C VAL A 67 6.47 14.15 2.76
N GLN A 68 6.23 13.14 3.61
CA GLN A 68 4.91 12.60 3.91
C GLN A 68 4.83 12.23 5.40
N ASP A 69 3.71 12.52 6.03
CA ASP A 69 3.41 12.20 7.42
C ASP A 69 1.89 12.05 7.59
N SER A 70 1.43 10.86 7.96
CA SER A 70 0.00 10.54 8.02
C SER A 70 -0.27 9.29 8.87
N SER A 71 -1.51 8.79 8.81
CA SER A 71 -1.93 7.56 9.47
C SER A 71 -2.88 6.74 8.60
N THR A 72 -2.87 5.42 8.76
CA THR A 72 -3.78 4.50 8.07
C THR A 72 -5.26 4.72 8.43
N LYS A 73 -5.56 5.49 9.48
CA LYS A 73 -6.93 5.92 9.81
C LYS A 73 -7.54 6.84 8.75
N GLU A 74 -6.69 7.50 7.95
CA GLU A 74 -7.10 8.43 6.90
C GLU A 74 -7.40 7.71 5.57
N MET A 75 -7.33 6.37 5.54
CA MET A 75 -7.71 5.60 4.36
C MET A 75 -9.18 5.86 4.01
N ILE A 76 -9.43 6.35 2.80
CA ILE A 76 -10.79 6.56 2.27
C ILE A 76 -11.57 5.24 2.23
N PHE A 77 -10.90 4.16 1.85
CA PHE A 77 -11.44 2.81 1.83
C PHE A 77 -10.60 1.94 2.76
N GLY A 78 -11.23 1.32 3.75
CA GLY A 78 -10.51 0.47 4.70
C GLY A 78 -10.03 -0.83 4.06
N ILE A 79 -9.00 -1.46 4.64
CA ILE A 79 -8.43 -2.75 4.18
C ILE A 79 -9.50 -3.80 3.83
N GLY A 80 -10.48 -4.02 4.72
CA GLY A 80 -11.54 -5.01 4.47
C GLY A 80 -12.46 -4.65 3.30
N GLU A 81 -12.70 -3.36 3.07
CA GLU A 81 -13.44 -2.86 1.91
C GLU A 81 -12.63 -3.06 0.62
N THR A 82 -11.34 -2.70 0.64
CA THR A 82 -10.43 -2.90 -0.49
C THR A 82 -10.37 -4.37 -0.91
N ILE A 83 -10.14 -5.28 0.04
CA ILE A 83 -10.12 -6.73 -0.23
C ILE A 83 -11.46 -7.19 -0.79
N SER A 84 -12.57 -6.80 -0.15
CA SER A 84 -13.91 -7.20 -0.61
C SER A 84 -14.26 -6.67 -2.01
N TYR A 85 -13.78 -5.48 -2.37
CA TYR A 85 -14.02 -4.91 -3.68
C TYR A 85 -13.24 -5.67 -4.75
N VAL A 86 -11.94 -5.86 -4.54
CA VAL A 86 -11.05 -6.53 -5.52
C VAL A 86 -11.47 -7.99 -5.71
N SER A 87 -11.83 -8.70 -4.64
CA SER A 87 -12.18 -10.13 -4.70
C SER A 87 -13.44 -10.46 -5.49
N ARG A 88 -14.28 -9.45 -5.82
CA ARG A 88 -15.46 -9.62 -6.70
C ARG A 88 -15.08 -9.82 -8.17
N TYR A 89 -13.89 -9.36 -8.56
CA TYR A 89 -13.45 -9.33 -9.95
C TYR A 89 -12.35 -10.36 -10.24
N MET A 90 -11.65 -10.83 -9.22
CA MET A 90 -10.61 -11.85 -9.33
C MET A 90 -10.50 -12.67 -8.05
N THR A 91 -10.10 -13.94 -8.17
CA THR A 91 -9.64 -14.72 -7.01
C THR A 91 -8.36 -14.09 -6.45
N LEU A 92 -8.32 -13.90 -5.14
CA LEU A 92 -7.16 -13.45 -4.37
C LEU A 92 -6.53 -14.63 -3.63
#